data_AF-A0A4U9XJS7-F1
#
_entry.id   AF-A0A4U9XJS7-F1
#
_cell.length_a   1.000
_cell.length_b   1.000
_cell.length_c   1.000
_cell.angle_alpha   90.00
_cell.angle_beta   90.00
_cell.angle_gamma   90.00
#
_symmetry.space_group_name_H-M   'P 1'
#
loop_
_entity.id
_entity.type
_entity.pdbx_description
1 polymer ?
#
loop_
_entity_poly.entity_id
_entity_poly.type
_entity_poly.pdbx_seq_one_letter_code
_entity_poly.pdbx_strand_id
1 'polypeptide(L)'
;MLVALHKFFEVFGAATVVPAMIFIVSLFLKVNPKRAFFCALRAGVGLTGFGWIISAFAPMVTKYIQQMVETTGLNLPIVDIGWQAGSLTAFSSEIGLSFFCLWSFD
;
A
#
# COMPACT_ATOMS: atom_id res chain seq x y z
N MET A 1 -8.32 -20.64 -8.98
CA MET A 1 -8.05 -19.27 -9.50
C MET A 1 -7.76 -18.30 -8.35
N LEU A 2 -8.65 -18.16 -7.37
CA LEU A 2 -8.44 -17.31 -6.18
C LEU A 2 -7.16 -17.65 -5.38
N VAL A 3 -6.93 -18.93 -5.08
CA VAL A 3 -5.75 -19.38 -4.29
C VAL A 3 -4.42 -19.11 -5.00
N ALA A 4 -4.39 -19.15 -6.33
CA ALA A 4 -3.18 -18.86 -7.12
C ALA A 4 -2.89 -17.35 -7.17
N LEU A 5 -3.94 -16.53 -7.26
CA LEU A 5 -3.85 -15.07 -7.15
C LEU A 5 -3.42 -14.64 -5.74
N HIS A 6 -3.98 -15.27 -4.70
CA HIS A 6 -3.63 -14.98 -3.31
C HIS A 6 -2.16 -15.29 -3.03
N LYS A 7 -1.66 -16.46 -3.45
CA LYS A 7 -0.23 -16.81 -3.37
C LYS A 7 0.68 -15.87 -4.17
N PHE A 8 0.24 -15.36 -5.33
CA PHE A 8 1.02 -14.41 -6.10
C PHE A 8 1.17 -13.07 -5.37
N PHE A 9 0.10 -12.56 -4.78
CA PHE A 9 0.14 -11.33 -3.98
C PHE A 9 0.91 -11.50 -2.65
N GLU A 10 0.83 -12.68 -2.03
CA GLU A 10 1.60 -13.01 -0.81
C GLU A 10 3.12 -13.07 -1.07
N VAL A 11 3.54 -13.69 -2.19
CA VAL A 11 4.96 -13.92 -2.49
C VAL A 11 5.67 -12.64 -2.97
N PHE A 12 4.98 -11.77 -3.71
CA PHE A 12 5.61 -10.58 -4.29
C PHE A 12 5.40 -9.31 -3.45
N GLY A 13 4.36 -9.23 -2.62
CA GLY A 13 4.09 -8.07 -1.78
C GLY A 13 3.87 -6.75 -2.57
N ALA A 14 3.34 -5.73 -1.89
CA ALA A 14 3.09 -4.42 -2.51
C ALA A 14 4.39 -3.76 -3.06
N ALA A 15 5.53 -4.04 -2.42
CA ALA A 15 6.82 -3.48 -2.78
C ALA A 15 7.35 -3.95 -4.14
N THR A 16 6.94 -5.12 -4.65
CA THR A 16 7.35 -5.62 -5.98
C THR A 16 6.26 -5.42 -7.03
N VAL A 17 4.98 -5.47 -6.64
CA VAL A 17 3.84 -5.26 -7.56
C VAL A 17 3.83 -3.82 -8.10
N VAL A 18 4.05 -2.82 -7.25
CA VAL A 18 3.98 -1.40 -7.67
C VAL A 18 5.07 -1.03 -8.70
N PRO A 19 6.36 -1.37 -8.49
CA PRO A 19 7.39 -1.15 -9.51
C PRO A 19 7.11 -1.86 -10.83
N ALA A 20 6.64 -3.12 -10.77
CA ALA A 20 6.30 -3.88 -11.96
C ALA A 20 5.16 -3.20 -12.75
N MET A 21 4.13 -2.70 -12.07
CA MET A 21 3.04 -1.96 -12.70
C MET A 21 3.53 -0.66 -13.33
N ILE A 22 4.36 0.12 -12.64
CA ILE A 22 4.95 1.37 -13.18
C ILE A 22 5.80 1.09 -14.42
N PHE A 23 6.54 -0.02 -14.43
CA PHE A 23 7.33 -0.44 -15.58
C PHE A 23 6.44 -0.77 -16.80
N ILE A 24 5.35 -1.51 -16.60
CA ILE A 24 4.41 -1.86 -17.66
C ILE A 24 3.74 -0.60 -18.23
N VAL A 25 3.22 0.26 -17.37
CA VAL A 25 2.56 1.51 -17.79
C VAL A 25 3.52 2.43 -18.54
N SER A 26 4.76 2.59 -18.06
CA SER A 26 5.75 3.42 -18.73
C SER A 26 6.17 2.88 -20.10
N LEU A 27 6.12 1.56 -20.29
CA LEU A 27 6.35 0.93 -21.60
C LEU A 27 5.21 1.24 -22.58
N PHE A 28 3.96 1.20 -22.13
CA PHE A 28 2.80 1.60 -22.94
C PHE A 28 2.85 3.08 -23.34
N LEU A 29 3.37 3.93 -22.47
CA LEU A 29 3.62 5.35 -22.75
C LEU A 29 4.84 5.59 -23.67
N LYS A 30 5.42 4.54 -24.26
CA LYS A 30 6.56 4.58 -25.18
C LYS A 30 7.81 5.26 -24.59
N VAL A 31 7.99 5.20 -23.27
CA VAL A 31 9.22 5.65 -22.62
C VAL A 31 10.35 4.67 -22.95
N ASN A 32 11.55 5.17 -23.20
CA ASN A 32 12.72 4.33 -23.47
C ASN A 32 12.85 3.22 -22.39
N PRO A 33 12.95 1.93 -22.76
CA PRO A 33 12.92 0.81 -21.81
C PRO A 33 13.95 0.92 -20.68
N LYS A 34 15.14 1.44 -20.99
CA LYS A 34 16.18 1.73 -19.99
C LYS A 34 15.70 2.74 -18.95
N ARG A 35 15.05 3.82 -19.37
CA ARG A 35 14.53 4.86 -18.45
C ARG A 35 13.33 4.35 -17.67
N ALA A 36 12.43 3.60 -18.32
CA ALA A 36 11.28 2.96 -17.68
C ALA A 36 11.71 2.05 -16.51
N PHE A 37 12.72 1.19 -16.73
CA PHE A 37 13.24 0.29 -15.71
C PHE A 37 13.81 1.03 -14.49
N PHE A 38 14.65 2.04 -14.73
CA PHE A 38 15.20 2.83 -13.63
C PHE A 38 14.15 3.69 -12.91
N CYS A 39 13.11 4.15 -13.60
CA CYS A 39 11.99 4.85 -12.95
C CYS A 39 11.20 3.91 -12.04
N ALA A 40 10.87 2.71 -12.52
CA ALA A 40 10.20 1.69 -11.73
C ALA A 40 11.01 1.31 -10.48
N LEU A 41 12.31 1.06 -10.62
CA LEU A 41 13.20 0.77 -9.50
C LEU A 41 13.24 1.90 -8.47
N ARG A 42 13.41 3.15 -8.91
CA ARG A 42 13.42 4.30 -7.99
C ARG A 42 12.10 4.47 -7.25
N ALA A 43 10.97 4.26 -7.94
CA ALA A 43 9.66 4.30 -7.31
C ALA A 43 9.49 3.20 -6.25
N GLY A 44 9.99 1.98 -6.52
CA GLY A 44 9.98 0.88 -5.54
C GLY A 44 10.83 1.15 -4.31
N VAL A 45 12.06 1.66 -4.51
CA VAL A 45 12.94 2.04 -3.40
C VAL A 45 12.31 3.18 -2.58
N GLY A 46 11.71 4.18 -3.25
CA GLY A 46 11.00 5.27 -2.59
C GLY A 46 9.83 4.78 -1.74
N LEU A 47 8.95 3.94 -2.30
CA LEU A 47 7.80 3.38 -1.59
C LEU A 47 8.22 2.57 -0.36
N THR A 48 9.29 1.78 -0.48
CA THR A 48 9.84 1.01 0.63
C THR A 48 10.39 1.93 1.73
N GLY A 49 11.13 2.96 1.36
CA GLY A 49 11.64 3.97 2.29
C GLY A 49 10.52 4.73 3.02
N PHE A 50 9.47 5.12 2.31
CA PHE A 50 8.27 5.72 2.93
C PHE A 50 7.61 4.76 3.92
N GLY A 51 7.50 3.47 3.58
CA GLY A 51 6.95 2.46 4.48
C GLY A 51 7.72 2.37 5.80
N TRP A 52 9.05 2.42 5.77
CA TRP A 52 9.89 2.42 6.98
C TRP A 52 9.66 3.67 7.84
N ILE A 53 9.63 4.84 7.21
CA ILE A 53 9.42 6.11 7.93
C ILE A 53 8.04 6.13 8.60
N ILE A 54 6.99 5.75 7.86
CA ILE A 54 5.62 5.71 8.40
C ILE A 54 5.53 4.71 9.55
N SER A 55 6.14 3.52 9.41
CA SER A 55 6.12 2.50 10.46
C SER A 55 6.85 2.94 11.74
N ALA A 56 7.91 3.75 11.60
CA ALA A 56 8.62 4.33 12.75
C ALA A 56 7.86 5.49 13.39
N PHE A 57 7.17 6.31 12.59
CA PHE A 57 6.53 7.55 13.05
C PHE A 57 5.09 7.35 13.57
N ALA A 58 4.31 6.46 12.95
CA ALA A 58 2.93 6.18 13.31
C ALA A 58 2.71 5.84 14.81
N PRO A 59 3.51 4.97 15.46
CA PRO A 59 3.31 4.67 16.88
C PRO A 59 3.64 5.87 17.78
N MET A 60 4.61 6.69 17.38
CA MET A 60 4.98 7.90 18.12
C MET A 60 3.83 8.92 18.08
N VAL A 61 3.27 9.18 16.90
CA VAL A 61 2.13 10.09 16.72
C VAL A 61 0.90 9.60 17.47
N THR A 62 0.59 8.31 17.38
CA THR A 62 -0.58 7.72 18.06
C THR A 62 -0.52 7.92 19.57
N LYS A 63 0.67 7.78 20.18
CA LYS A 63 0.87 8.04 21.62
C LYS A 63 0.57 9.50 21.99
N TYR A 64 1.01 10.46 21.18
CA TYR A 64 0.73 11.88 21.42
C TYR A 64 -0.76 12.21 21.23
N ILE A 65 -1.42 11.60 20.24
CA ILE A 65 -2.86 11.76 20.03
C ILE A 65 -3.64 11.22 21.23
N GLN A 66 -3.26 10.05 21.79
CA GLN A 66 -3.90 9.51 22.99
C GLN A 66 -3.78 10.46 24.19
N GLN A 67 -2.60 11.06 24.41
CA GLN A 67 -2.40 12.06 25.47
C GLN A 67 -3.25 13.33 25.24
N MET A 68 -3.43 13.75 23.99
CA MET A 68 -4.29 14.88 23.64
C MET A 68 -5.76 14.57 23.95
N VAL A 69 -6.24 13.37 23.61
CA VAL A 69 -7.61 12.91 23.87
C VAL A 69 -7.87 12.84 25.39
N GLU A 70 -6.92 12.30 26.18
CA GLU A 70 -6.99 12.27 27.65
C GLU A 70 -7.04 13.66 28.29
N THR A 71 -6.26 14.61 27.77
CA THR A 71 -6.18 15.97 28.33
C THR A 71 -7.38 16.83 27.95
N THR A 72 -7.94 16.63 26.76
CA THR A 72 -9.09 17.41 26.25
C THR A 72 -10.44 16.84 26.65
N GLY A 73 -10.49 15.62 27.19
CA GLY A 73 -11.74 14.92 27.53
C GLY A 73 -12.58 14.55 26.31
N LEU A 74 -12.01 14.63 25.10
CA LEU A 74 -12.67 14.22 23.87
C LEU A 74 -12.71 12.69 23.80
N ASN A 75 -13.76 12.11 23.21
CA ASN A 75 -13.85 10.66 22.98
C ASN A 75 -13.73 10.37 21.48
N LEU A 76 -12.48 10.33 20.97
CA LEU A 76 -12.19 9.90 19.60
C LEU A 76 -11.51 8.52 19.62
N PRO A 77 -12.25 7.42 19.40
CA PRO A 77 -11.71 6.07 19.49
C PRO A 77 -10.96 5.60 18.24
N ILE A 78 -10.99 6.37 17.14
CA ILE A 78 -10.47 5.95 15.83
C ILE A 78 -9.30 6.85 15.43
N VAL A 79 -8.21 6.23 15.00
CA VAL A 79 -7.03 6.90 14.45
C VAL A 79 -6.85 6.47 13.00
N ASP A 80 -6.74 7.43 12.09
CA ASP A 80 -6.43 7.16 10.69
C ASP A 80 -4.93 6.82 10.56
N ILE A 81 -4.65 5.56 10.25
CA ILE A 81 -3.30 5.01 10.05
C ILE A 81 -2.79 5.22 8.61
N GLY A 82 -3.58 5.89 7.76
CA GLY A 82 -3.28 6.22 6.38
C GLY A 82 -3.83 5.21 5.37
N TRP A 83 -3.93 5.67 4.12
CA TRP A 83 -4.44 4.87 3.00
C TRP A 83 -3.60 3.63 2.70
N GLN A 84 -2.30 3.68 2.99
CA GLN A 84 -1.35 2.60 2.71
C GLN A 84 -1.67 1.36 3.54
N ALA A 85 -1.89 1.51 4.85
CA ALA A 85 -2.20 0.39 5.74
C ALA A 85 -3.59 -0.19 5.47
N GLY A 86 -4.58 0.67 5.15
CA GLY A 86 -5.90 0.24 4.71
C GLY A 86 -5.86 -0.56 3.41
N SER A 87 -5.10 -0.10 2.41
CA SER A 87 -4.97 -0.79 1.13
C SER A 87 -4.30 -2.16 1.26
N LEU A 88 -3.24 -2.28 2.06
CA LEU A 88 -2.58 -3.56 2.34
C LEU A 88 -3.54 -4.56 2.99
N THR A 89 -4.27 -4.11 4.01
CA THR A 89 -5.24 -4.95 4.73
C THR A 89 -6.38 -5.41 3.81
N ALA A 90 -6.86 -4.52 2.93
CA ALA A 90 -7.88 -4.84 1.94
C ALA A 90 -7.40 -5.92 0.95
N PHE A 91 -6.20 -5.76 0.37
CA PHE A 91 -5.65 -6.72 -0.60
C PHE A 91 -5.19 -8.05 0.03
N SER A 92 -4.89 -8.07 1.33
CA SER A 92 -4.58 -9.32 2.04
C SER A 92 -5.83 -10.11 2.46
N SER A 93 -6.98 -9.45 2.58
CA SER A 93 -8.24 -10.08 3.00
C SER A 93 -8.98 -10.77 1.84
N GLU A 94 -9.59 -11.92 2.11
CA GLU A 94 -10.47 -12.60 1.13
C GLU A 94 -11.64 -11.73 0.69
N ILE A 95 -12.17 -10.89 1.58
CA ILE A 95 -13.28 -9.97 1.31
C ILE A 95 -12.85 -8.88 0.31
N GLY A 96 -11.68 -8.27 0.51
CA GLY A 96 -11.18 -7.23 -0.40
C GLY A 96 -10.80 -7.78 -1.78
N LEU A 97 -10.27 -9.00 -1.86
CA LEU A 97 -10.03 -9.69 -3.14
C LEU A 97 -11.32 -10.06 -3.86
N SER A 98 -12.34 -10.49 -3.11
CA SER A 98 -13.66 -10.77 -3.68
C SER A 98 -14.29 -9.51 -4.27
N PHE A 99 -14.12 -8.35 -3.62
CA PHE A 99 -14.57 -7.05 -4.15
C PHE A 99 -13.85 -6.68 -5.46
N PHE A 100 -12.53 -6.88 -5.53
CA PHE A 100 -11.76 -6.62 -6.75
C PHE A 100 -12.20 -7.51 -7.93
N CYS A 101 -12.52 -8.79 -7.67
CA CYS A 101 -13.00 -9.71 -8.70
C CYS A 101 -14.46 -9.46 -9.13
N LEU A 102 -15.36 -9.15 -8.19
CA LEU A 102 -16.77 -8.85 -8.50
C LEU A 102 -16.92 -7.53 -9.26
N TRP A 103 -16.08 -6.53 -8.96
CA TRP A 103 -16.13 -5.24 -9.62
C TRP A 103 -15.67 -5.25 -11.09
N SER A 104 -15.04 -6.34 -11.57
CA SER A 104 -14.73 -6.53 -13.00
C SER A 104 -15.87 -7.17 -13.81
N PHE A 105 -17.06 -7.37 -13.21
CA PHE A 105 -18.21 -8.01 -13.87
C PHE A 105 -19.46 -7.13 -14.01
N ASP A 106 -19.39 -5.83 -13.69
CA ASP A 106 -20.40 -4.83 -14.07
C ASP A 106 -19.93 -3.95 -15.24
#